data_AF-A0A8E0RCW9-F1
#
_entry.id   AF-A0A8E0RCW9-F1
#
_cell.length_a   1.000
_cell.length_b   1.000
_cell.length_c   1.000
_cell.angle_alpha   90.00
_cell.angle_beta   90.00
_cell.angle_gamma   90.00
#
_symmetry.space_group_name_H-M   'P 1'
#
loop_
_entity.id
_entity.type
_entity.pdbx_description
1 polymer ?
#
loop_
_entity_poly.entity_id
_entity_poly.type
_entity_poly.pdbx_seq_one_letter_code
_entity_poly.pdbx_strand_id
1 'polypeptide(L)'
;MTQMKTPFDIFLIKDFTKPTKDEQINYLKKYEQKMTDYVKSENSKVESVQWDWDSLDVGVAGNGTPQGAGIYLDISGKFNDIEESKLTMTWQLKDEKSFPKISAMYLTDVSVVKNGGWVDYE
;
A
#
# COMPACT_ATOMS: atom_id res chain seq x y z
N MET A 1 8.85 -21.73 31.96
CA MET A 1 10.21 -21.50 31.45
C MET A 1 10.08 -20.94 30.05
N THR A 2 10.47 -19.69 29.83
CA THR A 2 10.43 -19.07 28.50
C THR A 2 11.63 -19.59 27.72
N GLN A 3 11.40 -20.30 26.62
CA GLN A 3 12.47 -20.76 25.75
C GLN A 3 13.14 -19.52 25.15
N MET A 4 14.42 -19.28 25.48
CA MET A 4 15.18 -18.17 24.90
C MET A 4 15.45 -18.49 23.43
N LYS A 5 14.89 -17.68 22.52
CA LYS A 5 15.20 -17.78 21.09
C LYS A 5 16.68 -17.51 20.88
N THR A 6 17.35 -18.41 20.17
CA THR A 6 18.78 -18.27 19.88
C THR A 6 19.01 -17.25 18.76
N PRO A 7 20.18 -16.61 18.66
CA PRO A 7 20.49 -15.68 17.57
C PRO A 7 20.34 -16.30 16.17
N PHE A 8 20.45 -17.63 16.06
CA PHE A 8 20.29 -18.38 14.82
C PHE A 8 18.83 -18.57 14.42
N ASP A 9 17.89 -18.43 15.35
CA ASP A 9 16.46 -18.60 15.06
C ASP A 9 15.98 -17.53 14.06
N ILE A 10 16.58 -16.33 14.07
CA ILE A 10 16.30 -15.27 13.08
C ILE A 10 16.58 -15.76 11.66
N PHE A 11 17.64 -16.55 11.44
CA PHE A 11 17.98 -17.08 10.13
C PHE A 11 17.05 -18.20 9.66
N LEU A 12 16.33 -18.85 10.58
CA LEU A 12 15.37 -19.90 10.27
C LEU A 12 13.95 -19.37 10.03
N ILE A 13 13.62 -18.20 10.59
CA ILE A 13 12.25 -17.63 10.56
C ILE A 13 12.11 -16.53 9.51
N LYS A 14 13.18 -15.77 9.22
CA LYS A 14 13.14 -14.66 8.25
C LYS A 14 13.48 -15.17 6.85
N ASP A 15 12.50 -15.12 5.95
CA ASP A 15 12.74 -15.34 4.51
C ASP A 15 13.44 -14.11 3.92
N PHE A 16 14.78 -14.13 3.88
CA PHE A 16 15.61 -13.08 3.27
C PHE A 16 15.41 -12.93 1.76
N THR A 17 14.59 -13.78 1.13
CA THR A 17 14.27 -13.67 -0.29
C THR A 17 13.05 -12.78 -0.56
N LYS A 18 12.28 -12.40 0.49
CA LYS A 18 11.18 -11.42 0.39
C LYS A 18 11.64 -10.07 0.96
N PRO A 19 11.31 -8.95 0.29
CA PRO A 19 11.55 -7.64 0.85
C PRO A 19 10.70 -7.48 2.12
N THR A 20 11.31 -6.90 3.15
CA THR A 20 10.60 -6.50 4.35
C THR A 20 9.66 -5.33 4.07
N LYS A 21 8.63 -5.18 4.90
CA LYS A 21 7.71 -4.02 4.84
C LYS A 21 8.49 -2.70 4.87
N ASP A 22 9.51 -2.59 5.73
CA ASP A 22 10.37 -1.40 5.82
C ASP A 22 11.15 -1.11 4.52
N GLU A 23 11.65 -2.15 3.84
CA GLU A 23 12.31 -1.99 2.54
C GLU A 23 11.35 -1.50 1.47
N GLN A 24 10.10 -1.98 1.47
CA GLN A 24 9.05 -1.50 0.57
C GLN A 24 8.65 -0.06 0.86
N ILE A 25 8.45 0.31 2.14
CA ILE A 25 8.18 1.70 2.56
C ILE A 25 9.31 2.62 2.10
N ASN A 26 10.57 2.24 2.36
CA ASN A 26 11.73 3.03 1.97
C ASN A 26 11.88 3.16 0.45
N TYR A 27 11.45 2.15 -0.32
CA TYR A 27 11.38 2.24 -1.77
C TYR A 27 10.33 3.26 -2.22
N LEU A 28 9.10 3.19 -1.69
CA LEU A 28 7.99 4.07 -2.07
C LEU A 28 8.23 5.53 -1.66
N LYS A 29 8.84 5.78 -0.49
CA LYS A 29 9.22 7.13 -0.03
C LYS A 29 10.12 7.86 -1.03
N LYS A 30 10.96 7.15 -1.80
CA LYS A 30 11.78 7.77 -2.87
C LYS A 30 10.94 8.32 -4.03
N TYR A 31 9.69 7.88 -4.15
CA TYR A 31 8.75 8.25 -5.20
C TYR A 31 7.51 8.96 -4.66
N GLU A 32 7.51 9.40 -3.41
CA GLU A 32 6.36 10.03 -2.74
C GLU A 32 5.77 11.19 -3.55
N GLN A 33 6.62 12.08 -4.07
CA GLN A 33 6.19 13.19 -4.92
C GLN A 33 5.49 12.68 -6.20
N LYS A 34 6.05 11.67 -6.86
CA LYS A 34 5.48 11.12 -8.10
C LYS A 34 4.14 10.41 -7.86
N MET A 35 4.00 9.71 -6.73
CA MET A 35 2.72 9.11 -6.34
C MET A 35 1.69 10.19 -6.05
N THR A 36 2.09 11.24 -5.32
CA THR A 36 1.23 12.39 -5.01
C THR A 36 0.79 13.11 -6.27
N ASP A 37 1.70 13.39 -7.21
CA ASP A 37 1.38 14.03 -8.49
C ASP A 37 0.40 13.19 -9.32
N TYR A 38 0.54 11.86 -9.29
CA TYR A 38 -0.41 10.97 -9.95
C TYR A 38 -1.81 11.02 -9.31
N VAL A 39 -1.92 11.07 -7.98
CA VAL A 39 -3.21 11.27 -7.31
C VAL A 39 -3.90 12.54 -7.82
N LYS A 40 -3.14 13.64 -7.90
CA LYS A 40 -3.65 14.94 -8.38
C LYS A 40 -4.03 14.92 -9.87
N SER A 41 -3.33 14.12 -10.69
CA SER A 41 -3.67 13.99 -12.11
C SER A 41 -4.96 13.20 -12.33
N GLU A 42 -5.22 12.20 -11.49
CA GLU A 42 -6.47 11.43 -11.53
C GLU A 42 -7.65 12.22 -10.93
N ASN A 43 -7.38 13.03 -9.90
CA ASN A 43 -8.38 13.88 -9.28
C ASN A 43 -7.82 15.28 -8.95
N SER A 44 -8.14 16.24 -9.82
CA SER A 44 -7.67 17.64 -9.71
C SER A 44 -8.14 18.38 -8.45
N LYS A 45 -9.14 17.87 -7.71
CA LYS A 45 -9.58 18.44 -6.43
C LYS A 45 -8.70 18.02 -5.27
N VAL A 46 -7.83 17.03 -5.44
CA VAL A 46 -6.83 16.67 -4.46
C VAL A 46 -5.65 17.65 -4.57
N GLU A 47 -5.38 18.38 -3.51
CA GLU A 47 -4.32 19.39 -3.38
C GLU A 47 -3.15 18.92 -2.51
N SER A 48 -3.41 18.05 -1.52
CA SER A 48 -2.38 17.46 -0.66
C SER A 48 -2.70 15.99 -0.34
N VAL A 49 -1.67 15.19 -0.06
CA VAL A 49 -1.82 13.79 0.36
C VAL A 49 -1.00 13.57 1.62
N GLN A 50 -1.60 12.87 2.60
CA GLN A 50 -0.96 12.42 3.83
C GLN A 50 -0.90 10.89 3.79
N TRP A 51 0.25 10.35 3.34
CA TRP A 51 0.46 8.91 3.24
C TRP A 51 0.52 8.24 4.62
N ASP A 52 -0.29 7.20 4.81
CA ASP A 52 -0.20 6.32 5.97
C ASP A 52 0.77 5.18 5.65
N TRP A 53 2.05 5.37 5.97
CA TRP A 53 3.08 4.35 5.71
C TRP A 53 2.86 3.05 6.49
N ASP A 54 2.16 3.11 7.62
CA ASP A 54 1.85 1.93 8.43
C ASP A 54 0.71 1.11 7.81
N SER A 55 -0.09 1.70 6.92
CA SER A 55 -1.13 1.00 6.14
C SER A 55 -0.60 0.10 5.02
N LEU A 56 0.70 0.17 4.70
CA LEU A 56 1.27 -0.62 3.60
C LEU A 56 1.04 -2.12 3.84
N ASP A 57 0.37 -2.77 2.90
CA ASP A 57 0.05 -4.20 2.97
C ASP A 57 0.30 -4.92 1.64
N VAL A 58 0.66 -6.20 1.71
CA VAL A 58 0.84 -7.07 0.55
C VAL A 58 -0.17 -8.21 0.63
N GLY A 59 -1.21 -8.12 -0.18
CA GLY A 59 -2.33 -9.05 -0.20
C GLY A 59 -2.30 -10.00 -1.40
N VAL A 60 -2.95 -11.16 -1.26
CA VAL A 60 -3.27 -12.07 -2.36
C VAL A 60 -4.76 -11.90 -2.69
N ALA A 61 -5.09 -11.52 -3.92
CA ALA A 61 -6.49 -11.50 -4.31
C ALA A 61 -7.03 -12.94 -4.44
N GLY A 62 -8.09 -13.25 -3.70
CA GLY A 62 -8.78 -14.52 -3.83
C GLY A 62 -9.70 -14.53 -5.06
N ASN A 63 -9.51 -15.47 -5.98
CA ASN A 63 -10.43 -15.71 -7.10
C ASN A 63 -11.04 -17.12 -7.08
N GLY A 64 -10.97 -17.84 -5.95
CA GLY A 64 -11.48 -19.21 -5.83
C GLY A 64 -10.66 -20.28 -6.56
N THR A 65 -9.53 -19.93 -7.19
CA THR A 65 -8.56 -20.89 -7.76
C THR A 65 -7.28 -20.94 -6.90
N PRO A 66 -6.52 -22.06 -6.90
CA PRO A 66 -5.25 -22.15 -6.15
C PRO A 66 -4.18 -21.12 -6.58
N GLN A 67 -4.34 -20.49 -7.74
CA GLN A 67 -3.40 -19.50 -8.27
C GLN A 67 -3.69 -18.06 -7.80
N GLY A 68 -4.88 -17.80 -7.23
CA GLY A 68 -5.32 -16.45 -6.88
C GLY A 68 -5.51 -15.54 -8.11
N ALA A 69 -6.03 -14.33 -7.90
CA ALA A 69 -6.16 -13.29 -8.93
C ALA A 69 -4.87 -12.46 -9.10
N GLY A 70 -3.86 -12.69 -8.25
CA GLY A 70 -2.60 -11.96 -8.23
C GLY A 70 -2.22 -11.52 -6.83
N ILE A 71 -1.01 -10.94 -6.71
CA ILE A 71 -0.52 -10.32 -5.49
C ILE A 71 -0.55 -8.81 -5.70
N TYR A 72 -0.99 -8.08 -4.69
CA TYR A 72 -1.13 -6.64 -4.72
C TYR A 72 -0.38 -6.02 -3.56
N LEU A 73 0.11 -4.82 -3.76
CA LEU A 73 0.61 -3.95 -2.71
C LEU A 73 -0.31 -2.74 -2.64
N ASP A 74 -0.84 -2.48 -1.45
CA ASP A 74 -1.75 -1.37 -1.17
C ASP A 74 -1.12 -0.43 -0.15
N ILE A 75 -1.31 0.87 -0.37
CA ILE A 75 -1.03 1.91 0.63
C ILE A 75 -2.19 2.89 0.66
N SER A 76 -2.65 3.20 1.87
CA SER A 76 -3.69 4.19 2.11
C SER A 76 -3.11 5.55 2.49
N GLY A 77 -3.96 6.57 2.38
CA GLY A 77 -3.66 7.91 2.85
C GLY A 77 -4.91 8.73 3.05
N LYS A 78 -4.73 9.92 3.61
CA LYS A 78 -5.72 11.00 3.63
C LYS A 78 -5.34 12.06 2.60
N PHE A 79 -6.24 12.98 2.32
CA PHE A 79 -5.96 14.09 1.42
C PHE A 79 -6.61 15.39 1.88
N ASN A 80 -6.07 16.52 1.42
CA ASN A 80 -6.57 17.88 1.68
C ASN A 80 -6.72 18.22 3.18
N ASP A 81 -5.99 17.53 4.05
CA ASP A 81 -6.11 17.64 5.51
C ASP A 81 -7.54 17.34 6.02
N ILE A 82 -8.33 16.60 5.23
CA ILE A 82 -9.68 16.18 5.59
C ILE A 82 -9.58 14.92 6.44
N GLU A 83 -10.02 15.00 7.70
CA GLU A 83 -9.93 13.90 8.65
C GLU A 83 -10.69 12.66 8.18
N GLU A 84 -11.90 12.84 7.64
CA GLU A 84 -12.77 11.79 7.10
C GLU A 84 -12.60 11.65 5.59
N SER A 85 -11.36 11.60 5.12
CA SER A 85 -10.99 11.25 3.75
C SER A 85 -10.20 9.95 3.71
N LYS A 86 -10.24 9.28 2.57
CA LYS A 86 -9.47 8.09 2.32
C LYS A 86 -9.08 8.03 0.85
N LEU A 87 -7.84 7.70 0.58
CA LEU A 87 -7.41 7.18 -0.71
C LEU A 87 -6.68 5.85 -0.52
N THR A 88 -6.69 5.03 -1.57
CA THR A 88 -5.88 3.81 -1.66
C THR A 88 -5.19 3.76 -3.01
N MET A 89 -3.86 3.64 -2.98
CA MET A 89 -3.01 3.40 -4.14
C MET A 89 -2.59 1.94 -4.17
N THR A 90 -2.75 1.30 -5.32
CA THR A 90 -2.51 -0.13 -5.51
C THR A 90 -1.49 -0.37 -6.62
N TRP A 91 -0.69 -1.43 -6.46
CA TRP A 91 0.14 -2.02 -7.50
C TRP A 91 -0.13 -3.51 -7.60
N GLN A 92 -0.24 -4.03 -8.82
CA GLN A 92 -0.12 -5.47 -9.04
C GLN A 92 1.36 -5.87 -9.03
N LEU A 93 1.69 -6.85 -8.20
CA LEU A 93 3.02 -7.44 -8.11
C LEU A 93 3.08 -8.74 -8.92
N LYS A 94 4.28 -9.04 -9.44
CA LYS A 94 4.55 -10.34 -10.09
C LYS A 94 4.53 -11.47 -9.06
N ASP A 95 5.10 -11.23 -7.89
CA ASP A 95 5.17 -12.14 -6.76
C ASP A 95 5.44 -11.32 -5.47
N GLU A 96 5.35 -11.96 -4.29
CA GLU A 96 5.55 -11.32 -2.98
C GLU A 96 6.99 -10.79 -2.77
N LYS A 97 7.91 -11.14 -3.67
CA LYS A 97 9.33 -10.76 -3.62
C LYS A 97 9.62 -9.51 -4.44
N SER A 98 8.63 -9.04 -5.22
CA SER A 98 8.81 -7.96 -6.18
C SER A 98 8.59 -6.58 -5.57
N PHE A 99 9.42 -5.62 -5.95
CA PHE A 99 9.10 -4.20 -5.74
C PHE A 99 8.05 -3.74 -6.77
N PRO A 100 7.16 -2.80 -6.41
CA PRO A 100 6.17 -2.27 -7.33
C PRO A 100 6.85 -1.49 -8.47
N LYS A 101 6.35 -1.65 -9.69
CA LYS A 101 6.72 -0.76 -10.79
C LYS A 101 5.96 0.55 -10.60
N ILE A 102 6.65 1.64 -10.29
CA ILE A 102 6.01 2.93 -10.00
C ILE A 102 5.06 3.40 -11.11
N SER A 103 5.35 3.09 -12.38
CA SER A 103 4.47 3.44 -13.50
C SER A 103 3.18 2.62 -13.60
N ALA A 104 3.04 1.55 -12.82
CA ALA A 104 1.89 0.66 -12.81
C ALA A 104 0.98 0.87 -11.59
N MET A 105 1.11 2.03 -10.93
CA MET A 105 0.23 2.46 -9.85
C MET A 105 -1.16 2.79 -10.40
N TYR A 106 -2.19 2.55 -9.60
CA TYR A 106 -3.55 3.01 -9.87
C TYR A 106 -4.30 3.24 -8.56
N LEU A 107 -5.31 4.11 -8.60
CA LEU A 107 -6.17 4.37 -7.45
C LEU A 107 -7.33 3.38 -7.42
N THR A 108 -7.60 2.84 -6.24
CA THR A 108 -8.76 1.96 -5.98
C THR A 108 -9.84 2.63 -5.15
N ASP A 109 -9.50 3.71 -4.44
CA ASP A 109 -10.42 4.47 -3.60
C ASP A 109 -9.92 5.92 -3.52
N VAL A 110 -10.84 6.87 -3.67
CA VAL A 110 -10.67 8.29 -3.32
C VAL A 110 -12.03 8.80 -2.86
N SER A 111 -12.25 8.79 -1.55
CA SER A 111 -13.56 9.03 -0.96
C SER A 111 -13.51 9.93 0.27
N VAL A 112 -14.66 10.53 0.58
CA VAL A 112 -14.89 11.29 1.81
C VAL A 112 -16.18 10.81 2.46
N VAL A 113 -16.32 11.04 3.76
CA VAL A 113 -17.60 10.81 4.45
C VAL A 113 -18.55 11.99 4.19
N LYS A 114 -19.75 11.69 3.70
CA LYS A 114 -20.88 12.63 3.64
C LYS A 114 -22.14 11.94 4.18
N ASN A 115 -22.88 12.63 5.04
CA ASN A 115 -24.11 12.10 5.66
C ASN A 115 -23.94 10.71 6.32
N GLY A 116 -22.76 10.46 6.90
CA GLY A 116 -22.45 9.19 7.57
C GLY A 116 -22.11 8.01 6.64
N GLY A 117 -21.98 8.24 5.33
CA GLY A 117 -21.54 7.25 4.36
C GLY A 117 -20.30 7.69 3.58
N TRP A 118 -19.49 6.72 3.15
CA TRP A 118 -18.41 6.97 2.20
C TRP A 118 -18.97 7.23 0.82
N VAL A 119 -18.53 8.31 0.20
CA VAL A 119 -18.88 8.67 -1.17
C VAL A 119 -17.63 9.09 -1.92
N ASP A 120 -17.62 8.86 -3.23
CA ASP A 120 -16.53 9.25 -4.10
C ASP A 120 -16.29 10.76 -3.99
N TYR A 121 -15.01 11.13 -3.95
CA TYR A 121 -14.60 12.53 -3.88
C TYR A 121 -14.62 13.13 -5.28
N GLU A 122 -15.79 13.55 -5.72
CA GLU A 122 -15.99 14.22 -7.01
C GLU A 122 -15.63 15.69 -7.00
#